data_AF-A0A1Y4B1W6-F1
#
_entry.id   AF-A0A1Y4B1W6-F1
#
_cell.length_a   1.000
_cell.length_b   1.000
_cell.length_c   1.000
_cell.angle_alpha   90.00
_cell.angle_beta   90.00
_cell.angle_gamma   90.00
#
_symmetry.space_group_name_H-M   'P 1'
#
loop_
_entity.id
_entity.type
_entity.pdbx_description
1 polymer ?
#
loop_
_entity_poly.entity_id
_entity_poly.type
_entity_poly.pdbx_seq_one_letter_code
_entity_poly.pdbx_strand_id
1 'polypeptide(L)'
;MNANKKSMVHGPDDYLKKRLLQFDEKLKKHLSNEMIYLTEKKDDYENQILQLKIEREQRDKTLFQHVEQRDILKYFSPLNLSDIEDNKKDDRQKELSDQIQQIKDNISQIDKHMEDIRELIREMDDIINSGKG
;
A
#
# COMPACT_ATOMS: atom_id res chain seq x y z
N MET A 1 22.96 48.34 -47.30
CA MET A 1 23.14 47.08 -46.54
C MET A 1 22.07 47.04 -45.47
N ASN A 2 21.01 46.27 -45.66
CA ASN A 2 19.90 46.19 -44.71
C ASN A 2 19.95 44.82 -44.04
N ALA A 3 20.38 44.77 -42.78
CA ALA A 3 20.42 43.55 -42.01
C ALA A 3 19.00 43.22 -41.55
N ASN A 4 18.31 42.37 -42.31
CA ASN A 4 17.06 41.76 -41.91
C ASN A 4 17.29 40.95 -40.62
N LYS A 5 16.98 41.54 -39.48
CA LYS A 5 16.73 40.81 -38.23
C LYS A 5 15.49 39.95 -38.48
N LYS A 6 15.68 38.69 -38.83
CA LYS A 6 14.63 37.67 -38.75
C LYS A 6 14.18 37.62 -37.29
N SER A 7 13.07 38.27 -36.95
CA SER A 7 12.38 38.00 -35.71
C SER A 7 11.94 36.54 -35.78
N MET A 8 12.54 35.69 -34.96
CA MET A 8 12.08 34.32 -34.76
C MET A 8 10.74 34.42 -34.05
N VAL A 9 9.66 34.44 -34.83
CA VAL A 9 8.30 34.45 -34.31
C VAL A 9 8.07 33.05 -33.74
N HIS A 10 8.25 32.89 -32.42
CA HIS A 10 7.70 31.72 -31.74
C HIS A 10 6.19 31.78 -31.92
N GLY A 11 5.66 30.91 -32.77
CA GLY A 11 4.22 30.80 -32.98
C GLY A 11 3.51 30.37 -31.68
N PRO A 12 2.20 30.59 -31.58
CA PRO A 12 1.39 30.12 -30.43
C PRO A 12 1.62 28.64 -30.07
N ASP A 13 1.98 27.81 -31.06
CA ASP A 13 2.29 26.38 -30.88
C ASP A 13 3.56 26.11 -30.06
N ASP A 14 4.62 26.92 -30.20
CA ASP A 14 5.86 26.75 -29.42
C ASP A 14 5.65 27.08 -27.94
N TYR A 15 4.83 28.08 -27.66
CA TYR A 15 4.47 28.45 -26.30
C TYR A 15 3.63 27.35 -25.62
N LEU A 16 2.64 26.81 -26.32
CA LEU A 16 1.81 25.71 -25.83
C LEU A 16 2.63 24.44 -25.60
N LYS A 17 3.51 24.09 -26.54
CA LYS A 17 4.42 22.94 -26.41
C LYS A 17 5.33 23.09 -25.20
N LYS A 18 5.93 24.27 -25.00
CA LYS A 18 6.77 24.55 -23.83
C LYS A 18 5.98 24.45 -22.52
N ARG A 19 4.75 24.96 -22.50
CA ARG A 19 3.88 24.88 -21.32
C ARG A 19 3.45 23.45 -21.01
N LEU A 20 3.17 22.64 -22.03
CA LEU A 20 2.84 21.22 -21.89
C LEU A 20 4.02 20.43 -21.30
N LEU A 21 5.24 20.64 -21.81
CA LEU A 21 6.45 20.00 -21.27
C LEU A 21 6.72 20.41 -19.82
N GLN A 22 6.55 21.69 -19.48
CA GLN A 22 6.69 22.15 -18.09
C GLN A 22 5.64 21.56 -17.15
N PHE A 23 4.43 21.32 -17.67
CA PHE A 23 3.37 20.66 -16.91
C PHE A 23 3.70 19.19 -16.70
N ASP A 24 4.14 18.48 -17.74
CA ASP A 24 4.56 17.08 -17.66
C ASP A 24 5.64 16.84 -16.61
N GLU A 25 6.71 17.64 -16.63
CA GLU A 25 7.78 17.53 -15.64
C GLU A 25 7.27 17.72 -14.20
N LYS A 26 6.33 18.66 -14.00
CA LYS A 26 5.70 18.88 -12.69
C LYS A 26 4.80 17.71 -12.28
N LEU A 27 4.03 17.18 -13.21
CA LEU A 27 3.14 16.05 -13.00
C LEU A 27 3.94 14.80 -12.65
N LYS A 28 4.96 14.45 -13.46
CA LYS A 28 5.87 13.33 -13.19
C LYS A 28 6.56 13.44 -11.84
N LYS A 29 7.03 14.64 -11.48
CA LYS A 29 7.61 14.86 -10.15
C LYS A 29 6.59 14.61 -9.04
N HIS A 30 5.35 15.10 -9.19
CA HIS A 30 4.30 14.88 -8.20
C HIS A 30 3.95 13.39 -8.06
N LEU A 31 3.71 12.72 -9.18
CA LEU A 31 3.41 11.28 -9.23
C LEU A 31 4.57 10.44 -8.71
N SER A 32 5.82 10.80 -8.99
CA SER A 32 6.99 10.13 -8.43
C SER A 32 7.05 10.25 -6.91
N ASN A 33 6.72 11.43 -6.35
CA ASN A 33 6.68 11.60 -4.90
C ASN A 33 5.55 10.78 -4.27
N GLU A 34 4.41 10.71 -4.94
CA GLU A 34 3.28 9.88 -4.51
C GLU A 34 3.65 8.39 -4.53
N MET A 35 4.36 7.92 -5.56
CA MET A 35 4.87 6.54 -5.63
C MET A 35 5.83 6.21 -4.48
N ILE A 36 6.71 7.15 -4.10
CA ILE A 36 7.60 6.98 -2.94
C ILE A 36 6.75 6.84 -1.67
N TYR A 37 5.82 7.76 -1.44
CA TYR A 37 4.94 7.72 -0.27
C TYR A 37 4.12 6.42 -0.19
N LEU A 38 3.55 5.98 -1.32
CA LEU A 38 2.78 4.73 -1.39
C LEU A 38 3.65 3.50 -1.10
N THR A 39 4.90 3.51 -1.56
CA THR A 39 5.88 2.44 -1.28
C THR A 39 6.22 2.39 0.21
N GLU A 40 6.56 3.53 0.82
CA GLU A 40 6.85 3.62 2.26
C GLU A 40 5.64 3.14 3.09
N LYS A 41 4.43 3.58 2.71
CA LYS A 41 3.20 3.17 3.38
C LYS A 41 2.91 1.68 3.24
N LYS A 42 3.25 1.08 2.10
CA LYS A 42 3.13 -0.36 1.88
C LYS A 42 4.10 -1.12 2.79
N ASP A 43 5.35 -0.69 2.88
CA ASP A 43 6.35 -1.29 3.77
C ASP A 43 5.89 -1.24 5.23
N ASP A 44 5.30 -0.13 5.67
CA ASP A 44 4.70 -0.01 7.01
C ASP A 44 3.59 -1.04 7.26
N TYR A 45 2.72 -1.27 6.27
CA TYR A 45 1.67 -2.28 6.38
C TYR A 45 2.23 -3.71 6.37
N GLU A 46 3.25 -4.00 5.58
CA GLU A 46 3.94 -5.29 5.61
C GLU A 46 4.58 -5.55 6.98
N ASN A 47 5.18 -4.53 7.59
CA ASN A 47 5.71 -4.58 8.95
C ASN A 47 4.61 -4.83 9.99
N GLN A 48 3.45 -4.16 9.89
CA GLN A 48 2.31 -4.41 10.77
C GLN A 48 1.80 -5.85 10.65
N ILE A 49 1.68 -6.38 9.43
CA ILE A 49 1.31 -7.78 9.21
C ILE A 49 2.31 -8.73 9.88
N LEU A 50 3.61 -8.45 9.76
CA LEU A 50 4.64 -9.27 10.40
C LEU A 50 4.49 -9.28 11.92
N GLN A 51 4.26 -8.12 12.55
CA GLN A 51 4.02 -8.01 13.99
C GLN A 51 2.78 -8.80 14.43
N LEU A 52 1.65 -8.64 13.71
CA LEU A 52 0.41 -9.35 14.01
C LEU A 52 0.56 -10.87 13.84
N LYS A 53 1.33 -11.33 12.85
CA LYS A 53 1.66 -12.75 12.67
C LYS A 53 2.48 -13.30 13.85
N ILE A 54 3.47 -12.55 14.33
CA ILE A 54 4.27 -12.93 15.50
C ILE A 54 3.38 -13.00 16.75
N GLU A 55 2.51 -12.02 16.98
CA GLU A 55 1.57 -12.05 18.11
C GLU A 55 0.66 -13.28 18.05
N ARG A 56 0.12 -13.57 16.86
CA ARG A 56 -0.72 -14.75 16.63
C ARG A 56 0.06 -16.05 16.89
N GLU A 57 1.28 -16.20 16.38
CA GLU A 57 2.09 -17.41 16.58
C GLU A 57 2.51 -17.60 18.05
N GLN A 58 2.88 -16.53 18.75
CA GLN A 58 3.16 -16.58 20.18
C GLN A 58 1.93 -17.01 20.99
N ARG A 59 0.73 -16.54 20.60
CA ARG A 59 -0.52 -17.01 21.19
C ARG A 59 -0.76 -18.49 20.89
N ASP A 60 -0.55 -18.96 19.68
CA ASP A 60 -0.70 -20.38 19.34
C ASP A 60 0.25 -21.26 20.16
N LYS A 61 1.52 -20.87 20.30
CA LYS A 61 2.51 -21.60 21.13
C LYS A 61 2.15 -21.65 22.61
N THR A 62 1.68 -20.53 23.17
CA THR A 62 1.23 -20.50 24.56
C THR A 62 -0.04 -21.34 24.74
N LEU A 63 -0.95 -21.39 23.77
CA LEU A 63 -2.11 -22.28 23.80
C LEU A 63 -1.67 -23.76 23.91
N PHE A 64 -0.74 -24.22 23.09
CA PHE A 64 -0.28 -25.62 23.15
C PHE A 64 0.45 -25.98 24.46
N GLN A 65 1.19 -25.06 25.07
CA GLN A 65 1.82 -25.29 26.37
C GLN A 65 0.81 -25.41 27.52
N HIS A 66 -0.31 -24.69 27.45
CA HIS A 66 -1.35 -24.73 28.49
C HIS A 66 -2.39 -25.84 28.26
N VAL A 67 -2.58 -26.31 27.03
CA VAL A 67 -3.46 -27.46 26.72
C VAL A 67 -2.93 -28.74 27.38
N GLU A 68 -1.62 -29.00 27.32
CA GLU A 68 -1.03 -30.18 27.98
C GLU A 68 -1.21 -30.17 29.52
N GLN A 69 -1.29 -28.99 30.15
CA GLN A 69 -1.51 -28.86 31.61
C GLN A 69 -3.00 -28.85 32.00
N ARG A 70 -3.87 -28.24 31.20
CA ARG A 70 -5.31 -28.14 31.50
C ARG A 70 -6.09 -29.42 31.18
N ASP A 71 -5.70 -30.19 30.16
CA ASP A 71 -6.38 -31.46 29.85
C ASP A 71 -6.18 -32.50 30.95
N ILE A 72 -5.08 -32.45 31.70
CA ILE A 72 -4.87 -33.28 32.90
C ILE A 72 -5.82 -32.86 34.04
N LEU A 73 -6.04 -31.56 34.24
CA LEU A 73 -6.89 -31.01 35.31
C LEU A 73 -8.39 -31.13 35.01
N LYS A 74 -8.79 -31.24 33.73
CA LYS A 74 -10.18 -31.49 33.29
C LYS A 74 -10.75 -32.81 33.82
N TYR A 75 -9.89 -33.80 34.06
CA TYR A 75 -10.29 -35.08 34.66
C TYR A 75 -10.45 -35.01 36.20
N PHE A 76 -10.13 -33.87 36.85
CA PHE A 76 -10.02 -33.79 38.32
C PHE A 76 -10.72 -32.61 39.01
N SER A 77 -11.54 -31.77 38.34
CA SER A 77 -12.23 -30.66 39.05
C SER A 77 -13.73 -30.53 38.77
N PRO A 78 -14.60 -30.32 39.78
CA PRO A 78 -16.06 -30.49 39.64
C PRO A 78 -16.83 -29.24 39.17
N LEU A 79 -16.18 -28.15 38.76
CA LEU A 79 -16.88 -26.90 38.44
C LEU A 79 -16.27 -26.20 37.20
N ASN A 80 -17.06 -26.21 36.12
CA ASN A 80 -16.80 -25.54 34.84
C ASN A 80 -16.57 -24.04 35.01
N LEU A 81 -15.29 -23.62 34.96
CA LEU A 81 -14.86 -22.25 34.69
C LEU A 81 -14.09 -22.14 33.35
N SER A 82 -13.90 -23.25 32.63
CA SER A 82 -13.11 -23.32 31.38
C SER A 82 -13.80 -22.66 30.17
N ASP A 83 -15.13 -22.68 30.12
CA ASP A 83 -15.86 -22.37 28.87
C ASP A 83 -15.90 -20.87 28.54
N ILE A 84 -15.67 -19.98 29.52
CA ILE A 84 -15.68 -18.52 29.32
C ILE A 84 -14.34 -18.02 28.78
N GLU A 85 -13.23 -18.65 29.17
CA GLU A 85 -11.90 -18.28 28.68
C GLU A 85 -11.67 -18.76 27.25
N ASP A 86 -12.21 -19.91 26.86
CA ASP A 86 -11.98 -20.47 25.53
C ASP A 86 -12.75 -19.70 24.44
N ASN A 87 -13.97 -19.22 24.72
CA ASN A 87 -14.73 -18.36 23.79
C ASN A 87 -14.04 -17.00 23.54
N LYS A 88 -13.53 -16.33 24.58
CA LYS A 88 -12.82 -15.04 24.42
C LYS A 88 -11.47 -15.17 23.69
N LYS A 89 -10.87 -16.37 23.67
CA LYS A 89 -9.59 -16.64 22.99
C LYS A 89 -9.79 -16.84 21.49
N ASP A 90 -10.88 -17.49 21.07
CA ASP A 90 -11.28 -17.63 19.68
C ASP A 90 -11.61 -16.25 19.07
N ASP A 91 -12.39 -15.43 19.79
CA ASP A 91 -12.73 -14.06 19.36
C ASP A 91 -11.48 -13.22 19.06
N ARG A 92 -10.45 -13.34 19.90
CA ARG A 92 -9.22 -12.54 19.75
C ARG A 92 -8.28 -13.10 18.67
N GLN A 93 -8.34 -14.40 18.34
CA GLN A 93 -7.62 -14.96 17.19
C GLN A 93 -8.28 -14.56 15.87
N LYS A 94 -9.61 -14.55 15.87
CA LYS A 94 -10.42 -14.04 14.77
C LYS A 94 -10.16 -12.55 14.54
N GLU A 95 -10.14 -11.75 15.59
CA GLU A 95 -9.81 -10.32 15.52
C GLU A 95 -8.44 -10.06 14.86
N LEU A 96 -7.39 -10.76 15.29
CA LEU A 96 -6.05 -10.65 14.67
C LEU A 96 -6.07 -11.05 13.19
N SER A 97 -6.87 -12.05 12.83
CA SER A 97 -7.00 -12.50 11.44
C SER A 97 -7.74 -11.47 10.59
N ASP A 98 -8.80 -10.87 11.12
CA ASP A 98 -9.57 -9.80 10.48
C ASP A 98 -8.71 -8.55 10.29
N GLN A 99 -7.90 -8.16 11.28
CA GLN A 99 -6.95 -7.06 11.17
C GLN A 99 -5.88 -7.31 10.09
N ILE A 100 -5.29 -8.52 10.05
CA ILE A 100 -4.34 -8.89 8.99
C ILE A 100 -5.01 -8.81 7.62
N GLN A 101 -6.26 -9.26 7.49
CA GLN A 101 -6.98 -9.23 6.23
C GLN A 101 -7.26 -7.79 5.78
N GLN A 102 -7.71 -6.92 6.69
CA GLN A 102 -7.93 -5.50 6.39
C GLN A 102 -6.65 -4.81 5.92
N ILE A 103 -5.50 -5.10 6.54
CA ILE A 103 -4.22 -4.53 6.11
C ILE A 103 -3.82 -5.04 4.72
N LYS A 104 -4.06 -6.32 4.40
CA LYS A 104 -3.83 -6.86 3.05
C LYS A 104 -4.70 -6.19 1.99
N ASP A 105 -5.96 -5.90 2.33
CA ASP A 105 -6.85 -5.19 1.43
C ASP A 105 -6.35 -3.76 1.17
N ASN A 106 -5.83 -3.09 2.21
CA ASN A 106 -5.20 -1.77 2.07
C ASN A 106 -3.94 -1.82 1.18
N ILE A 107 -3.09 -2.84 1.32
CA ILE A 107 -1.92 -3.05 0.45
C ILE A 107 -2.38 -3.24 -1.01
N SER A 108 -3.43 -4.03 -1.23
CA SER A 108 -3.98 -4.27 -2.57
C SER A 108 -4.52 -2.98 -3.21
N GLN A 109 -5.13 -2.09 -2.42
CA GLN A 109 -5.55 -0.76 -2.88
C GLN A 109 -4.36 0.14 -3.22
N ILE A 110 -3.28 0.09 -2.44
CA ILE A 110 -2.04 0.80 -2.76
C ILE A 110 -1.45 0.28 -4.07
N ASP A 111 -1.36 -1.03 -4.26
CA ASP A 111 -0.82 -1.64 -5.48
C ASP A 111 -1.61 -1.22 -6.72
N LYS A 112 -2.94 -1.16 -6.62
CA LYS A 112 -3.79 -0.64 -7.68
C LYS A 112 -3.51 0.83 -7.98
N HIS A 113 -3.42 1.67 -6.94
CA HIS A 113 -3.15 3.09 -7.12
C HIS A 113 -1.77 3.34 -7.76
N MET A 114 -0.76 2.54 -7.39
CA MET A 114 0.56 2.60 -8.02
C MET A 114 0.52 2.22 -9.49
N GLU A 115 -0.34 1.28 -9.91
CA GLU A 115 -0.52 0.96 -11.33
C GLU A 115 -1.23 2.09 -12.07
N ASP A 116 -2.28 2.68 -11.50
CA ASP A 116 -2.98 3.84 -12.08
C ASP A 116 -1.98 4.99 -12.33
N ILE A 117 -1.05 5.25 -11.40
CA ILE A 117 0.01 6.24 -11.57
C ILE A 117 0.96 5.88 -12.74
N ARG A 118 1.35 4.61 -12.87
CA ARG A 118 2.21 4.16 -13.98
C ARG A 118 1.50 4.32 -15.33
N GLU A 119 0.22 4.03 -15.40
CA GLU A 119 -0.59 4.23 -16.60
C GLU A 119 -0.67 5.72 -16.97
N LEU A 120 -0.95 6.60 -16.01
CA LEU A 120 -0.98 8.05 -16.23
C LEU A 120 0.35 8.60 -16.77
N ILE A 121 1.48 8.12 -16.26
CA ILE A 121 2.80 8.52 -16.75
C ILE A 121 3.00 8.05 -18.21
N ARG A 122 2.62 6.81 -18.52
CA ARG A 122 2.72 6.27 -19.89
C ARG A 122 1.84 7.05 -20.87
N GLU A 123 0.59 7.33 -20.50
CA GLU A 123 -0.32 8.13 -21.34
C GLU A 123 0.23 9.53 -21.63
N MET A 124 0.81 10.18 -20.61
CA MET A 124 1.46 11.49 -20.79
C MET A 124 2.69 11.42 -21.69
N ASP A 125 3.53 10.39 -21.55
CA ASP A 125 4.65 10.15 -22.44
C ASP A 125 4.18 9.95 -23.89
N ASP A 126 3.10 9.19 -24.10
CA ASP A 126 2.51 8.98 -25.41
C ASP A 126 2.02 10.29 -26.02
N ILE A 127 1.28 11.13 -25.28
CA ILE A 127 0.79 12.44 -25.74
C ILE A 127 1.95 13.36 -26.15
N ILE A 128 3.04 13.36 -25.38
CA ILE A 128 4.20 14.23 -25.65
C ILE A 128 4.99 13.73 -26.86
N ASN A 129 5.07 12.42 -27.04
CA ASN A 129 5.82 11.80 -28.14
C ASN A 129 5.01 11.71 -29.43
N SER A 130 3.68 11.58 -29.37
CA SER A 130 2.80 11.62 -30.55
C SER A 130 2.77 13.00 -31.22
N GLY A 131 3.08 14.07 -30.47
CA GLY A 131 3.27 15.42 -31.02
C GLY A 131 4.64 15.69 -31.67
N LYS A 132 5.46 14.65 -31.89
CA LYS A 132 6.77 14.73 -32.57
C LYS A 132 6.76 14.21 -34.02
N GLY A 133 5.60 13.78 -34.54
CA GLY A 133 5.40 13.34 -35.93
C GLY A 133 5.05 14.48 -36.88
#